data_AF-A0A6A0HNQ2-F1
#
_entry.id   AF-A0A6A0HNQ2-F1
#
_cell.length_a   1.000
_cell.length_b   1.000
_cell.length_c   1.000
_cell.angle_alpha   90.00
_cell.angle_beta   90.00
_cell.angle_gamma   90.00
#
_symmetry.space_group_name_H-M   'P 1'
#
loop_
_entity.id
_entity.type
_entity.pdbx_description
1 polymer ?
#
loop_
_entity_poly.entity_id
_entity_poly.type
_entity_poly.pdbx_seq_one_letter_code
_entity_poly.pdbx_strand_id
1 'polypeptide(L)'
;MLLQLLLKSDPCSGRETSKNFLESPMAQYEHLPIYKKAYDLLLYFEKIVHSFSRYHKYTHGTELRRQMREVLRLIRLANDAEEKAPVLLKNRELLEDLKLTIRVCKDVKAFQNFNSFQYSINEVVSLCKQNEGWLKHTLEQSSRPESSSRTGGKQERAH
;
A
#
# COMPACT_ATOMS: atom_id res chain seq x y z
N MET A 1 -53.43 -38.96 -7.45
CA MET A 1 -52.20 -39.76 -7.65
C MET A 1 -51.24 -38.90 -8.45
N LEU A 2 -50.10 -38.41 -7.99
CA LEU A 2 -49.23 -38.77 -6.88
C LEU A 2 -48.66 -37.47 -6.29
N LEU A 3 -48.97 -37.23 -5.02
CA LEU A 3 -48.20 -36.38 -4.13
C LEU A 3 -47.21 -37.31 -3.38
N GLN A 4 -46.04 -36.80 -3.00
CA GLN A 4 -45.00 -37.41 -2.16
C GLN A 4 -44.01 -38.35 -2.87
N LEU A 5 -42.79 -37.84 -3.08
CA LEU A 5 -41.51 -38.46 -2.67
C LEU A 5 -40.34 -37.63 -3.24
N LEU A 6 -39.80 -36.68 -2.46
CA LEU A 6 -38.35 -36.48 -2.26
C LEU A 6 -38.05 -35.30 -1.31
N LEU A 7 -38.55 -35.38 -0.07
CA LEU A 7 -37.94 -34.70 1.06
C LEU A 7 -37.39 -35.78 1.98
N LYS A 8 -36.12 -36.13 1.78
CA LYS A 8 -35.27 -36.75 2.79
C LYS A 8 -34.02 -35.89 2.90
N SER A 9 -34.03 -35.02 3.89
CA SER A 9 -32.86 -34.58 4.66
C SER A 9 -32.00 -35.82 4.99
N ASP A 10 -30.69 -35.81 4.79
CA ASP A 10 -29.64 -35.25 5.67
C ASP A 10 -28.26 -35.50 4.99
N PRO A 11 -27.10 -35.18 5.60
CA PRO A 11 -26.64 -33.92 6.18
C PRO A 11 -25.21 -33.54 5.65
N CYS A 12 -24.79 -32.30 5.90
CA CYS A 12 -23.40 -31.86 6.07
C CYS A 12 -22.27 -32.72 5.47
N SER A 13 -22.00 -32.60 4.16
CA SER A 13 -20.66 -32.89 3.63
C SER A 13 -19.78 -31.67 3.88
N GLY A 14 -19.08 -31.69 5.01
CA GLY A 14 -17.97 -30.77 5.28
C GLY A 14 -16.98 -30.79 4.10
N ARG A 15 -16.80 -29.64 3.47
CA ARG A 15 -15.65 -29.39 2.60
C ARG A 15 -15.03 -28.08 3.05
N GLU A 16 -13.93 -28.25 3.77
CA GLU A 16 -13.03 -27.24 4.30
C GLU A 16 -12.49 -26.36 3.17
N THR A 17 -13.19 -25.28 2.82
CA THR A 17 -12.63 -24.23 1.96
C THR A 17 -13.15 -22.87 2.36
N SER A 18 -13.02 -22.49 3.64
CA SER A 18 -13.32 -21.13 4.09
C SER A 18 -12.47 -20.68 5.28
N LYS A 19 -11.23 -21.20 5.40
CA LYS A 19 -10.30 -20.75 6.45
C LYS A 19 -9.00 -20.11 5.95
N ASN A 20 -8.73 -20.08 4.65
CA ASN A 20 -7.40 -19.67 4.14
C ASN A 20 -7.37 -18.35 3.35
N PHE A 21 -8.42 -17.51 3.39
CA PHE A 21 -8.39 -16.20 2.70
C PHE A 21 -8.02 -15.01 3.60
N LEU A 22 -7.98 -15.18 4.93
CA LEU A 22 -7.68 -14.11 5.88
C LEU A 22 -6.40 -14.34 6.71
N GLU A 23 -5.59 -15.35 6.38
CA GLU A 23 -4.33 -15.67 7.09
C GLU A 23 -3.07 -15.40 6.25
N SER A 24 -3.12 -14.54 5.23
CA SER A 24 -1.88 -13.84 4.85
C SER A 24 -1.62 -12.78 5.93
N PRO A 25 -0.48 -12.82 6.65
CA PRO A 25 -0.30 -11.97 7.82
C PRO A 25 -0.29 -10.50 7.37
N MET A 26 -1.31 -9.74 7.77
CA MET A 26 -1.24 -8.27 7.74
C MET A 26 0.04 -7.76 8.44
N ALA A 27 0.60 -8.57 9.34
CA ALA A 27 1.87 -8.36 10.03
C ALA A 27 3.11 -8.20 9.12
N GLN A 28 3.09 -8.63 7.85
CA GLN A 28 4.30 -8.60 7.01
C GLN A 28 4.74 -7.20 6.57
N TYR A 29 3.86 -6.20 6.52
CA TYR A 29 4.21 -4.85 6.07
C TYR A 29 3.79 -3.74 7.03
N GLU A 30 3.01 -4.05 8.07
CA GLU A 30 2.61 -3.08 9.11
C GLU A 30 3.79 -2.52 9.90
N HIS A 31 4.88 -3.28 10.00
CA HIS A 31 6.10 -2.84 10.66
C HIS A 31 6.92 -1.84 9.82
N LEU A 32 6.62 -1.69 8.52
CA LEU A 32 7.34 -0.76 7.65
C LEU A 32 7.03 0.69 8.07
N PRO A 33 8.05 1.52 8.37
CA PRO A 33 7.83 2.91 8.77
C PRO A 33 7.02 3.72 7.77
N ILE A 34 7.21 3.47 6.47
CA ILE A 34 6.49 4.13 5.38
C ILE A 34 5.00 3.75 5.37
N TYR A 35 4.68 2.47 5.63
CA TYR A 35 3.31 1.99 5.67
C TYR A 35 2.57 2.59 6.86
N LYS A 36 3.17 2.52 8.07
CA LYS A 36 2.58 3.09 9.28
C LYS A 36 2.27 4.58 9.08
N LYS A 37 3.23 5.34 8.55
CA LYS A 37 3.04 6.77 8.31
C LYS A 37 1.95 7.04 7.27
N ALA A 38 1.89 6.27 6.19
CA ALA A 38 0.84 6.40 5.19
C ALA A 38 -0.55 6.07 5.76
N TYR A 39 -0.63 5.08 6.65
CA TYR A 39 -1.87 4.70 7.31
C TYR A 39 -2.35 5.77 8.30
N ASP A 40 -1.43 6.29 9.12
CA ASP A 40 -1.71 7.41 10.03
C ASP A 40 -2.23 8.64 9.24
N LEU A 41 -1.64 8.93 8.07
CA LEU A 41 -2.08 10.00 7.19
C LEU A 41 -3.45 9.73 6.55
N LEU A 42 -3.76 8.49 6.15
CA LEU A 42 -5.09 8.13 5.65
C LEU A 42 -6.17 8.40 6.70
N LEU A 43 -5.96 7.96 7.95
CA LEU A 43 -6.90 8.20 9.04
C LEU A 43 -7.06 9.69 9.33
N TYR A 44 -5.96 10.45 9.22
CA TYR A 44 -6.02 11.91 9.31
C TYR A 44 -6.88 12.52 8.19
N PHE A 45 -6.73 12.07 6.94
CA PHE A 45 -7.58 12.49 5.82
C PHE A 45 -9.07 12.16 6.04
N GLU A 46 -9.40 11.00 6.59
CA GLU A 46 -10.78 10.69 6.93
C GLU A 46 -11.38 11.72 7.91
N LYS A 47 -10.61 12.13 8.92
CA LYS A 47 -11.02 13.15 9.90
C LYS A 47 -11.21 14.53 9.26
N ILE A 48 -10.24 15.00 8.47
CA ILE A 48 -10.35 16.34 7.87
C ILE A 48 -11.39 16.42 6.75
N VAL A 49 -11.57 15.35 5.96
CA VAL A 49 -12.56 15.37 4.88
C VAL A 49 -13.98 15.33 5.43
N HIS A 50 -14.19 14.76 6.62
CA HIS A 50 -15.48 14.86 7.32
C HIS A 50 -15.93 16.32 7.48
N SER A 51 -14.98 17.23 7.67
CA SER A 51 -15.23 18.65 7.95
C SER A 51 -15.34 19.53 6.69
N PHE A 52 -15.11 18.97 5.51
CA PHE A 52 -15.29 19.66 4.23
C PHE A 52 -16.78 19.94 3.95
N SER A 53 -17.05 21.05 3.24
CA SER A 53 -18.38 21.32 2.70
C SER A 53 -18.83 20.20 1.76
N ARG A 54 -20.14 20.02 1.58
CA ARG A 54 -20.70 18.96 0.72
C ARG A 54 -20.10 18.99 -0.69
N TYR A 55 -19.91 20.18 -1.25
CA TYR A 55 -19.35 20.40 -2.58
C TYR A 55 -17.91 19.87 -2.72
N HIS A 56 -17.03 20.20 -1.76
CA HIS A 56 -15.63 19.74 -1.79
C HIS A 56 -15.47 18.28 -1.32
N LYS A 57 -16.37 17.82 -0.44
CA LYS A 57 -16.32 16.46 0.13
C LYS A 57 -16.46 15.38 -0.95
N TYR A 58 -17.38 15.56 -1.89
CA TYR A 58 -17.64 14.56 -2.93
C TYR A 58 -16.66 14.62 -4.11
N THR A 59 -16.00 15.75 -4.30
CA THR A 59 -14.97 15.93 -5.34
C THR A 59 -13.59 15.63 -4.78
N HIS A 60 -12.97 16.60 -4.11
CA HIS A 60 -11.62 16.50 -3.59
C HIS A 60 -11.48 15.54 -2.40
N GLY A 61 -12.50 15.49 -1.55
CA GLY A 61 -12.51 14.58 -0.41
C GLY A 61 -12.51 13.10 -0.82
N THR A 62 -13.26 12.75 -1.87
CA THR A 62 -13.25 11.42 -2.46
C THR A 62 -11.88 11.11 -3.07
N GLU A 63 -11.30 12.08 -3.78
CA GLU A 63 -10.02 11.93 -4.46
C GLU A 63 -8.85 11.72 -3.49
N LEU A 64 -8.75 12.52 -2.42
CA LEU A 64 -7.73 12.36 -1.37
C LEU A 64 -7.74 10.94 -0.78
N ARG A 65 -8.93 10.42 -0.48
CA ARG A 65 -9.10 9.07 0.05
C ARG A 65 -8.71 8.00 -0.95
N ARG A 66 -9.10 8.18 -2.21
CA ARG A 66 -8.76 7.25 -3.31
C ARG A 66 -7.24 7.18 -3.47
N GLN A 67 -6.57 8.33 -3.58
CA GLN A 67 -5.12 8.41 -3.72
C GLN A 67 -4.40 7.78 -2.52
N MET A 68 -4.80 8.08 -1.28
CA MET A 68 -4.14 7.47 -0.11
C MET A 68 -4.33 5.96 0.01
N ARG A 69 -5.50 5.43 -0.35
CA ARG A 69 -5.70 3.97 -0.41
C ARG A 69 -4.81 3.33 -1.47
N GLU A 70 -4.63 4.00 -2.61
CA GLU A 70 -3.73 3.51 -3.66
C GLU A 70 -2.25 3.60 -3.22
N VAL A 71 -1.84 4.64 -2.49
CA VAL A 71 -0.49 4.72 -1.89
C VAL A 71 -0.24 3.51 -0.99
N LEU A 72 -1.16 3.19 -0.07
CA LEU A 72 -1.03 2.01 0.80
C LEU A 72 -0.96 0.71 0.00
N ARG A 73 -1.80 0.57 -1.04
CA ARG A 73 -1.79 -0.59 -1.93
C ARG A 73 -0.44 -0.72 -2.63
N LEU A 74 0.12 0.36 -3.16
CA LEU A 74 1.41 0.35 -3.87
C LEU A 74 2.57 0.07 -2.92
N ILE A 75 2.56 0.57 -1.68
CA ILE A 75 3.56 0.21 -0.66
C ILE A 75 3.53 -1.29 -0.38
N ARG A 76 2.33 -1.85 -0.17
CA ARG A 76 2.16 -3.30 0.01
C ARG A 76 2.66 -4.08 -1.22
N LEU A 77 2.26 -3.67 -2.42
CA LEU A 77 2.71 -4.33 -3.65
C LEU A 77 4.23 -4.25 -3.84
N ALA A 78 4.86 -3.13 -3.49
CA ALA A 78 6.32 -2.99 -3.56
C ALA A 78 7.02 -3.86 -2.50
N ASN A 79 6.40 -4.09 -1.34
CA ASN A 79 6.91 -5.03 -0.36
C ASN A 79 6.99 -6.46 -0.93
N ASP A 80 5.94 -6.88 -1.63
CA ASP A 80 5.80 -8.27 -2.12
C ASP A 80 6.43 -8.48 -3.50
N ALA A 81 6.76 -7.41 -4.23
CA ALA A 81 7.35 -7.49 -5.56
C ALA A 81 8.81 -7.96 -5.54
N GLU A 82 9.15 -8.81 -6.51
CA GLU A 82 10.53 -9.15 -6.87
C GLU A 82 11.25 -7.93 -7.46
N GLU A 83 10.66 -7.33 -8.50
CA GLU A 83 11.09 -6.05 -9.04
C GLU A 83 10.29 -4.88 -8.44
N LYS A 84 10.86 -4.24 -7.41
CA LYS A 84 10.18 -3.18 -6.65
C LYS A 84 10.17 -1.83 -7.38
N ALA A 85 11.17 -1.56 -8.21
CA ALA A 85 11.40 -0.23 -8.79
C ALA A 85 10.19 0.30 -9.60
N PRO A 86 9.54 -0.47 -10.49
CA PRO A 86 8.37 0.03 -11.23
C PRO A 86 7.20 0.42 -10.31
N VAL A 87 6.97 -0.35 -9.23
CA VAL A 87 5.90 -0.07 -8.26
C VAL A 87 6.20 1.19 -7.45
N LEU A 88 7.46 1.37 -7.03
CA LEU A 88 7.91 2.55 -6.29
C LEU A 88 7.91 3.83 -7.13
N LEU A 89 8.19 3.73 -8.43
CA LEU A 89 8.08 4.84 -9.37
C LEU A 89 6.62 5.27 -9.53
N LYS A 90 5.69 4.32 -9.69
CA LYS A 90 4.26 4.60 -9.73
C LYS A 90 3.77 5.24 -8.42
N ASN A 91 4.25 4.76 -7.28
CA ASN A 91 3.92 5.35 -5.99
C ASN A 91 4.45 6.79 -5.86
N ARG A 92 5.64 7.07 -6.42
CA ARG A 92 6.22 8.42 -6.46
C ARG A 92 5.32 9.37 -7.24
N GLU A 93 4.87 8.99 -8.43
CA GLU A 93 3.96 9.80 -9.25
C GLU A 93 2.65 10.09 -8.52
N LEU A 94 2.06 9.07 -7.89
CA LEU A 94 0.83 9.22 -7.12
C LEU A 94 1.00 10.17 -5.92
N LEU A 95 2.16 10.17 -5.26
CA LEU A 95 2.45 11.12 -4.18
C LEU A 95 2.60 12.56 -4.70
N GLU A 96 3.14 12.75 -5.91
CA GLU A 96 3.15 14.06 -6.57
C GLU A 96 1.72 14.55 -6.86
N ASP A 97 0.87 13.69 -7.43
CA ASP A 97 -0.54 13.99 -7.69
C ASP A 97 -1.33 14.31 -6.41
N LEU A 98 -1.00 13.62 -5.31
CA LEU A 98 -1.59 13.88 -4.01
C LEU A 98 -1.22 15.27 -3.49
N LYS A 99 0.04 15.72 -3.67
CA LYS A 99 0.45 17.10 -3.32
C LYS A 99 -0.32 18.14 -4.13
N LEU A 100 -0.53 17.89 -5.43
CA LEU A 100 -1.34 18.76 -6.28
C LEU A 100 -2.79 18.84 -5.77
N THR A 101 -3.38 17.70 -5.42
CA THR A 101 -4.75 17.62 -4.89
C THR A 101 -4.89 18.39 -3.58
N ILE A 102 -3.92 18.24 -2.66
CA ILE A 102 -3.86 19.01 -1.41
C ILE A 102 -3.74 20.51 -1.67
N ARG A 103 -2.95 20.92 -2.67
CA ARG A 103 -2.80 22.34 -3.02
C ARG A 103 -4.10 22.92 -3.56
N VAL A 104 -4.80 22.20 -4.44
CA VAL A 104 -6.12 22.61 -4.92
C VAL A 104 -7.11 22.73 -3.76
N CYS A 105 -7.13 21.77 -2.83
CA CYS A 105 -7.99 21.84 -1.64
C CYS A 105 -7.75 23.12 -0.81
N LYS A 106 -6.51 23.60 -0.73
CA LYS A 106 -6.19 24.87 -0.08
C LYS A 106 -6.72 26.06 -0.86
N ASP A 107 -6.46 26.09 -2.16
CA ASP A 107 -6.79 27.25 -3.02
C ASP A 107 -8.32 27.45 -3.12
N VAL A 108 -9.09 26.35 -3.14
CA VAL A 108 -10.57 26.40 -3.08
C VAL A 108 -11.12 26.56 -1.66
N LYS A 109 -10.26 26.72 -0.65
CA LYS A 109 -10.62 26.87 0.77
C LYS A 109 -11.44 25.69 1.33
N ALA A 110 -11.15 24.46 0.88
CA ALA A 110 -11.78 23.25 1.42
C ALA A 110 -11.31 22.92 2.83
N PHE A 111 -10.05 23.20 3.17
CA PHE A 111 -9.54 23.03 4.54
C PHE A 111 -10.17 24.06 5.49
N GLN A 112 -10.59 23.59 6.67
CA GLN A 112 -11.13 24.48 7.71
C GLN A 112 -10.09 25.45 8.27
N ASN A 113 -8.81 25.04 8.32
CA ASN A 113 -7.73 25.86 8.85
C ASN A 113 -6.41 25.57 8.11
N PHE A 114 -5.49 26.53 8.18
CA PHE A 114 -4.19 26.45 7.51
C PHE A 114 -3.29 25.34 8.07
N ASN A 115 -3.38 25.07 9.37
CA ASN A 115 -2.62 24.00 10.03
C ASN A 115 -2.93 22.64 9.41
N SER A 116 -4.20 22.38 9.07
CA SER A 116 -4.58 21.12 8.45
C SER A 116 -3.98 20.95 7.06
N PHE A 117 -3.88 22.03 6.28
CA PHE A 117 -3.16 22.03 5.01
C PHE A 117 -1.65 21.77 5.24
N GLN A 118 -1.02 22.51 6.15
CA GLN A 118 0.43 22.38 6.41
C GLN A 118 0.80 20.97 6.89
N TYR A 119 0.03 20.40 7.81
CA TYR A 119 0.25 19.04 8.27
C TYR A 119 0.13 18.04 7.11
N SER A 120 -0.95 18.14 6.32
CA SER A 120 -1.18 17.26 5.16
C SER A 120 0.00 17.25 4.20
N ILE A 121 0.46 18.45 3.77
CA ILE A 121 1.52 18.54 2.77
C ILE A 121 2.87 18.07 3.33
N ASN A 122 3.18 18.36 4.59
CA ASN A 122 4.42 17.93 5.23
C ASN A 122 4.50 16.41 5.37
N GLU A 123 3.38 15.77 5.72
CA GLU A 123 3.33 14.31 5.85
C GLU A 123 3.51 13.64 4.48
N VAL A 124 2.89 14.16 3.41
CA VAL A 124 3.10 13.66 2.05
C VAL A 124 4.56 13.85 1.61
N VAL A 125 5.18 15.00 1.87
CA VAL A 125 6.61 15.22 1.57
C VAL A 125 7.50 14.21 2.32
N SER A 126 7.16 13.89 3.56
CA SER A 126 7.88 12.87 4.32
C SER A 126 7.68 11.46 3.73
N LEU A 127 6.50 11.14 3.19
CA LEU A 127 6.29 9.90 2.43
C LEU A 127 7.10 9.87 1.13
N CYS A 128 7.17 10.98 0.38
CA CYS A 128 8.02 11.09 -0.81
C CYS A 128 9.48 10.74 -0.49
N LYS A 129 10.02 11.28 0.61
CA LYS A 129 11.39 11.00 1.06
C LYS A 129 11.62 9.53 1.40
N GLN A 130 10.67 8.90 2.09
CA GLN A 130 10.76 7.48 2.41
C GLN A 130 10.67 6.60 1.16
N ASN A 131 9.76 6.91 0.24
CA ASN A 131 9.65 6.21 -1.05
C ASN A 131 10.94 6.32 -1.88
N GLU A 132 11.52 7.51 -1.94
CA GLU A 132 12.77 7.75 -2.67
C GLU A 132 13.95 7.01 -2.03
N GLY A 133 14.03 6.96 -0.70
CA GLY A 133 15.03 6.14 0.00
C GLY A 133 14.92 4.66 -0.36
N TRP A 134 13.70 4.15 -0.47
CA TRP A 134 13.46 2.75 -0.83
C TRP A 134 13.79 2.46 -2.30
N LEU A 135 13.47 3.41 -3.19
CA LEU A 135 13.80 3.31 -4.62
C LEU A 135 15.31 3.27 -4.84
N LYS A 136 16.07 4.17 -4.21
CA LYS A 136 17.54 4.20 -4.30
C LYS A 136 18.16 2.88 -3.85
N HIS A 137 17.77 2.40 -2.68
CA HIS A 137 18.25 1.11 -2.18
C HIS A 137 17.92 -0.06 -3.11
N THR A 138 16.72 -0.05 -3.72
CA THR A 138 16.32 -1.08 -4.70
C THR A 138 17.23 -1.06 -5.94
N LEU A 139 17.56 0.12 -6.47
CA LEU A 139 18.41 0.27 -7.66
C LEU A 139 19.90 -0.03 -7.40
N GLU A 140 20.37 0.26 -6.19
CA GLU A 140 21.73 -0.10 -5.75
C GLU A 140 21.90 -1.62 -5.60
N GLN A 141 20.85 -2.32 -5.16
CA GLN A 141 20.88 -3.78 -5.06
C GLN A 141 20.90 -4.47 -6.43
N SER A 142 20.16 -3.95 -7.42
CA SER A 142 20.14 -4.54 -8.77
C SER A 142 21.41 -4.28 -9.58
N SER A 143 22.23 -3.30 -9.21
CA SER A 143 23.47 -2.93 -9.91
C SER A 143 24.74 -3.61 -9.37
N ARG A 144 24.66 -4.35 -8.25
CA ARG A 144 25.79 -5.15 -7.75
C ARG A 144 25.88 -6.48 -8.53
N PRO A 145 26.98 -6.78 -9.24
CA PRO A 145 27.15 -8.07 -9.90
C PRO A 145 27.25 -9.18 -8.85
N GLU A 146 26.48 -10.27 -9.04
CA GLU A 146 26.57 -11.49 -8.24
C GLU A 146 28.03 -11.98 -8.21
N SER A 147 28.66 -11.95 -7.04
CA SER A 147 29.97 -12.57 -6.85
C SER A 147 29.81 -14.08 -7.07
N SER A 148 30.45 -14.60 -8.13
CA SER A 148 30.52 -15.99 -8.51
C SER A 148 30.73 -16.92 -7.30
N SER A 149 29.91 -17.97 -7.24
CA SER A 149 30.02 -19.13 -6.35
C SER A 149 31.46 -19.62 -6.17
N ARG A 150 31.88 -19.82 -4.91
CA ARG A 150 33.10 -20.53 -4.53
C ARG A 150 33.05 -21.98 -5.02
N THR A 151 33.64 -22.27 -6.18
CA THR A 151 34.03 -23.64 -6.54
C THR A 151 35.35 -23.95 -5.85
N GLY A 152 35.27 -24.42 -4.61
CA GLY A 152 36.41 -25.00 -3.90
C GLY A 152 36.70 -26.40 -4.42
N GLY A 153 37.39 -26.49 -5.56
CA GLY A 153 37.97 -27.74 -6.06
C GLY A 153 38.99 -28.26 -5.05
N LYS A 154 38.63 -29.32 -4.34
CA LYS A 154 39.53 -30.06 -3.45
C LYS A 154 40.41 -30.95 -4.35
N GLN A 155 41.61 -30.46 -4.67
CA GLN A 155 42.57 -31.16 -5.52
C GLN A 155 43.12 -32.41 -4.81
N GLU A 156 43.17 -33.49 -5.58
CA GLU A 156 43.59 -34.85 -5.20
C GLU A 156 44.98 -34.91 -4.56
N ARG A 157 45.11 -35.73 -3.53
CA ARG A 157 46.39 -36.29 -3.07
C ARG A 157 46.74 -37.47 -3.96
N ALA A 158 47.84 -37.38 -4.69
CA ALA A 158 48.50 -38.54 -5.29
C ALA A 158 49.76 -38.89 -4.46
N HIS A 159 49.91 -40.21 -4.28
CA HIS A 159 51.00 -40.94 -3.63
C HIS A 159 52.33 -40.84 -4.38
#